data_AF-A0A1F3YBC2-F1
#
_entry.id   AF-A0A1F3YBC2-F1
#
_cell.length_a   1.000
_cell.length_b   1.000
_cell.length_c   1.000
_cell.angle_alpha   90.00
_cell.angle_beta   90.00
_cell.angle_gamma   90.00
#
_symmetry.space_group_name_H-M   'P 1'
#
loop_
_entity.id
_entity.type
_entity.pdbx_description
1 polymer ?
#
loop_
_entity_poly.entity_id
_entity_poly.type
_entity_poly.pdbx_seq_one_letter_code
_entity_poly.pdbx_strand_id
1 'polypeptide(L)'
;MMTRTARGHTARPLKAGRAEIAAYVLVQLAAAVRVFLPLLLPSAYVAAVMLSAVLWSAAFAVFVVAYFPILTRPRLDGQPG
;
A
#
# COMPACT_ATOMS: atom_id res chain seq x y z
N MET A 1 -9.82 -2.78 -0.11
CA MET A 1 -10.90 -2.70 0.90
C MET A 1 -10.44 -2.11 2.23
N MET A 2 -9.29 -2.52 2.78
CA MET A 2 -8.78 -2.01 4.08
C MET A 2 -8.76 -0.47 4.21
N THR A 3 -8.24 0.25 3.20
CA THR A 3 -8.17 1.72 3.17
C THR A 3 -9.55 2.41 3.30
N ARG A 4 -10.54 1.90 2.55
CA ARG A 4 -11.92 2.40 2.58
C ARG A 4 -12.58 2.11 3.93
N THR A 5 -12.44 0.89 4.44
CA THR A 5 -13.01 0.48 5.74
C THR A 5 -12.43 1.33 6.87
N ALA A 6 -11.10 1.47 6.93
CA ALA A 6 -10.43 2.29 7.93
C ALA A 6 -10.92 3.75 7.90
N ARG A 7 -11.05 4.38 6.73
CA ARG A 7 -11.58 5.75 6.62
C ARG A 7 -13.05 5.85 7.02
N GLY A 8 -13.88 4.89 6.61
CA GLY A 8 -15.30 4.86 6.95
C GLY A 8 -15.55 4.76 8.44
N HIS A 9 -14.83 3.87 9.14
CA HIS A 9 -14.99 3.68 10.59
C HIS A 9 -14.32 4.76 11.43
N THR A 10 -13.39 5.55 10.86
CA THR A 10 -12.74 6.68 11.56
C THR A 10 -13.35 8.04 11.25
N ALA A 11 -14.55 8.06 10.65
CA ALA A 11 -15.29 9.25 10.22
C ALA A 11 -14.48 10.17 9.29
N ARG A 12 -13.64 9.60 8.42
CA ARG A 12 -12.82 10.32 7.45
C ARG A 12 -13.45 10.26 6.05
N PRO A 13 -13.26 11.29 5.22
CA PRO A 13 -13.72 11.27 3.82
C PRO A 13 -13.19 10.04 3.07
N LEU A 14 -14.07 9.35 2.37
CA LEU A 14 -13.79 8.16 1.55
C LEU A 14 -13.11 8.53 0.22
N LYS A 15 -12.00 9.27 0.30
CA LYS A 15 -11.21 9.73 -0.84
C LYS A 15 -9.78 9.22 -0.72
N ALA A 16 -9.26 8.58 -1.76
CA ALA A 16 -7.85 8.18 -1.78
C ALA A 16 -6.95 9.43 -1.76
N GLY A 17 -6.03 9.48 -0.79
CA GLY A 17 -5.00 10.50 -0.71
C GLY A 17 -3.72 10.06 -1.42
N ARG A 18 -2.68 10.87 -1.28
CA ARG A 18 -1.37 10.64 -1.92
C ARG A 18 -0.72 9.34 -1.45
N ALA A 19 -0.86 9.00 -0.17
CA ALA A 19 -0.29 7.78 0.41
C ALA A 19 -0.95 6.51 -0.14
N GLU A 20 -2.28 6.51 -0.26
CA GLU A 20 -3.02 5.39 -0.85
C GLU A 20 -2.66 5.20 -2.33
N ILE A 21 -2.61 6.29 -3.10
CA ILE A 21 -2.22 6.25 -4.51
C ILE A 21 -0.79 5.70 -4.64
N ALA A 22 0.15 6.20 -3.83
CA ALA A 22 1.53 5.71 -3.85
C ALA A 22 1.62 4.21 -3.52
N ALA A 23 0.93 3.74 -2.47
CA ALA A 23 0.90 2.33 -2.12
C ALA A 23 0.32 1.46 -3.25
N TYR A 24 -0.77 1.89 -3.89
CA TYR A 24 -1.36 1.14 -5.01
C TYR A 24 -0.43 1.08 -6.21
N VAL A 25 0.21 2.20 -6.57
CA VAL A 25 1.19 2.22 -7.67
C VAL A 25 2.36 1.29 -7.36
N LEU A 26 2.90 1.32 -6.13
CA LEU A 26 4.00 0.44 -5.73
C LEU A 26 3.64 -1.05 -5.82
N VAL A 27 2.44 -1.45 -5.39
CA VAL A 27 1.98 -2.85 -5.54
C VAL A 27 1.85 -3.24 -7.01
N GLN A 28 1.30 -2.37 -7.86
CA GLN A 28 1.19 -2.63 -9.30
C GLN A 28 2.57 -2.76 -9.95
N LEU A 29 3.53 -1.90 -9.58
CA LEU A 29 4.91 -2.00 -10.04
C LEU A 29 5.59 -3.27 -9.55
N ALA A 30 5.39 -3.65 -8.28
CA ALA A 30 5.91 -4.90 -7.73
C ALA A 30 5.41 -6.11 -8.51
N ALA A 31 4.11 -6.14 -8.85
CA ALA A 31 3.51 -7.20 -9.67
C ALA A 31 4.06 -7.21 -11.10
N ALA A 32 4.18 -6.04 -11.73
CA ALA A 32 4.75 -5.93 -13.08
C ALA A 32 6.20 -6.42 -13.13
N VAL A 33 7.04 -6.00 -12.18
CA VAL A 33 8.42 -6.46 -12.05
C VAL A 33 8.47 -7.98 -11.80
N ARG A 34 7.59 -8.51 -10.94
CA ARG A 34 7.56 -9.94 -10.61
C ARG A 34 7.33 -10.83 -11.83
N VAL A 35 6.52 -10.36 -12.78
CA VAL A 35 6.08 -11.14 -13.94
C VAL A 35 6.93 -10.83 -15.17
N PHE A 36 6.99 -9.56 -15.59
CA PHE A 36 7.56 -9.21 -16.89
C PHE A 36 9.08 -9.23 -16.91
N LEU A 37 9.74 -8.85 -15.80
CA LEU A 37 11.21 -8.78 -15.79
C LEU A 37 11.85 -10.17 -15.93
N PRO A 38 11.41 -11.23 -15.23
CA PRO A 38 11.88 -12.59 -15.49
C PRO A 38 11.52 -13.15 -16.87
N LEU A 39 10.36 -12.77 -17.43
CA LEU A 39 9.96 -13.22 -18.78
C LEU A 39 10.88 -12.65 -19.86
N LEU A 40 11.28 -11.38 -19.72
CA LEU A 40 12.18 -10.70 -20.66
C LEU A 40 13.65 -11.06 -20.42
N LEU A 41 14.04 -11.27 -19.16
CA LEU A 41 15.42 -11.55 -18.77
C LEU A 41 15.49 -12.65 -17.70
N PRO A 42 15.41 -13.93 -18.09
CA PRO A 42 15.37 -15.06 -17.15
C PRO A 42 16.58 -15.15 -16.22
N SER A 43 17.76 -14.73 -16.69
CA SER A 43 19.00 -14.70 -15.89
C SER A 43 18.93 -13.74 -14.69
N ALA A 44 18.05 -12.74 -14.73
CA ALA A 44 17.85 -11.78 -13.65
C ALA A 44 16.76 -12.20 -12.65
N TYR A 45 16.28 -13.45 -12.67
CA TYR A 45 15.16 -13.91 -11.86
C TYR A 45 15.27 -13.53 -10.37
N VAL A 46 16.39 -13.84 -9.73
CA VAL A 46 16.59 -13.55 -8.30
C VAL A 46 16.54 -12.05 -8.03
N ALA A 47 17.20 -11.24 -8.86
CA ALA A 47 17.19 -9.78 -8.73
C ALA A 47 15.78 -9.20 -8.93
N ALA A 48 15.02 -9.70 -9.91
CA ALA A 48 13.64 -9.30 -10.17
C ALA A 48 12.71 -9.62 -8.99
N VAL A 49 12.88 -10.80 -8.38
CA VAL A 49 12.15 -11.19 -7.16
C VAL A 49 12.49 -10.25 -6.00
N MET A 50 13.77 -9.94 -5.78
CA MET A 50 14.19 -9.04 -4.70
C MET A 50 13.67 -7.62 -4.91
N LEU A 51 13.73 -7.09 -6.13
CA LEU A 51 13.18 -5.77 -6.45
C LEU A 51 11.65 -5.73 -6.23
N SER A 52 10.94 -6.77 -6.67
CA SER A 52 9.50 -6.91 -6.42
C SER A 52 9.19 -6.94 -4.91
N ALA A 53 9.97 -7.68 -4.12
CA ALA A 53 9.83 -7.76 -2.67
C ALA A 53 10.06 -6.40 -1.98
N VAL A 54 11.06 -5.63 -2.42
CA VAL A 54 11.31 -4.27 -1.92
C VAL A 54 10.15 -3.33 -2.25
N LEU A 55 9.66 -3.33 -3.50
CA LEU A 55 8.53 -2.50 -3.93
C LEU A 55 7.26 -2.84 -3.13
N TRP A 56 6.98 -4.13 -2.95
CA TRP A 56 5.88 -4.61 -2.14
C TRP A 56 6.00 -4.14 -0.69
N SER A 57 7.16 -4.38 -0.07
CA SER A 57 7.41 -3.99 1.33
C SER A 57 7.27 -2.48 1.52
N ALA A 58 7.78 -1.67 0.57
CA ALA A 58 7.63 -0.22 0.59
C ALA A 58 6.16 0.21 0.52
N ALA A 59 5.33 -0.44 -0.32
CA ALA A 59 3.91 -0.15 -0.40
C ALA A 59 3.19 -0.35 0.95
N PHE A 60 3.49 -1.46 1.63
CA PHE A 60 2.92 -1.74 2.95
C PHE A 60 3.48 -0.83 4.04
N ALA A 61 4.76 -0.45 3.97
CA ALA A 61 5.34 0.54 4.88
C ALA A 61 4.63 1.90 4.75
N VAL A 62 4.39 2.37 3.52
CA VAL A 62 3.60 3.59 3.26
C VAL A 62 2.20 3.48 3.84
N PHE A 63 1.53 2.34 3.65
CA PHE A 63 0.21 2.10 4.23
C PHE A 63 0.26 2.15 5.77
N VAL A 64 1.18 1.43 6.41
CA VAL A 64 1.30 1.40 7.88
C VAL A 64 1.56 2.78 8.44
N VAL A 65 2.53 3.52 7.90
CA VAL A 65 2.86 4.88 8.39
C VAL A 65 1.67 5.83 8.24
N ALA A 66 0.92 5.74 7.14
CA ALA A 66 -0.24 6.59 6.91
C ALA A 66 -1.47 6.21 7.75
N TYR A 67 -1.71 4.92 7.97
CA TYR A 67 -2.93 4.41 8.61
C TYR A 67 -2.78 4.15 10.11
N PHE A 68 -1.57 3.93 10.62
CA PHE A 68 -1.31 3.79 12.05
C PHE A 68 -1.90 4.95 12.89
N PRO A 69 -1.64 6.24 12.58
CA PRO A 69 -2.24 7.34 13.33
C PRO A 69 -3.75 7.51 13.08
N ILE A 70 -4.27 6.99 11.96
CA ILE A 70 -5.71 7.03 11.67
C ILE A 70 -6.46 6.06 12.58
N LEU A 71 -5.91 4.87 12.79
CA LEU A 71 -6.54 3.78 13.55
C LEU A 71 -6.27 3.84 15.06
N THR A 72 -5.27 4.61 15.51
CA THR A 72 -4.91 4.74 16.93
C THR A 72 -5.42 6.02 17.58
N ARG A 73 -6.00 6.94 16.80
CA ARG A 73 -6.58 8.19 17.30
C ARG A 73 -8.10 8.09 17.35
N PRO A 74 -8.76 8.82 18.28
CA PRO A 74 -10.20 8.93 18.29
C PRO A 74 -10.74 9.37 16.94
N ARG A 75 -11.95 8.89 16.64
CA ARG A 75 -12.67 9.26 15.42
C ARG A 75 -12.83 10.77 15.31
N LEU A 76 -12.88 11.27 14.07
CA LEU A 76 -13.01 12.71 13.82
C LEU A 76 -14.39 13.28 14.23
N ASP A 77 -15.42 12.43 14.33
CA ASP A 77 -16.77 12.80 14.75
C ASP A 77 -16.97 12.72 16.28
N GLY A 78 -15.94 12.36 17.04
CA GLY A 78 -16.00 12.24 18.50
C GLY A 78 -16.84 11.07 19.02
N GLN A 79 -17.34 10.21 18.12
CA GLN A 79 -18.12 9.03 18.50
C GLN A 79 -17.22 7.90 19.00
N PRO A 80 -17.74 6.96 19.79
CA PRO A 80 -17.00 5.77 20.18
C PRO A 80 -16.53 4.97 18.96
N GLY A 81 -15.25 4.60 18.94
CA GLY A 81 -14.64 3.71 17.95
C GLY A 81 -13.13 3.83 17.88
#